data_AF-A0A357FBE8-F1
#
_entry.id   AF-A0A357FBE8-F1
#
_cell.length_a   1.000
_cell.length_b   1.000
_cell.length_c   1.000
_cell.angle_alpha   90.00
_cell.angle_beta   90.00
_cell.angle_gamma   90.00
#
_symmetry.space_group_name_H-M   'P 1'
#
loop_
_entity.id
_entity.type
_entity.pdbx_description
1 polymer ?
#
loop_
_entity_poly.entity_id
_entity_poly.type
_entity_poly.pdbx_seq_one_letter_code
_entity_poly.pdbx_strand_id
1 'polypeptide(L)'
;RWDYMFSVIKKFRHVPEFIWPDRAQVTMTVPLMRAYTELLVKTCHKRGAHAIGGMAAFIPSRRDAEVNRVAMEKVQQDKEREAQDGFDGSWVAHPDLVPVCTEVFSKAFEEGRVNQKHRMREDVQVSAEMLLEFQIPGGNITESGLRNNISVGIQYIAAWLGGTGAVAIFNLMEDAATAEISRSQIWQWCRHPQGKLEDGRKITIEMVQSIIPEELAKIRETYGGAYNDEKMKQATDLFISMVSEDAFEEFLTIRAYDQLD
;
A
#
# COMPACT_ATOMS: atom_id res chain seq x y z
N ARG A 1 -5.04 -3.52 0.65
CA ARG A 1 -5.06 -2.03 0.51
C ARG A 1 -4.37 -1.61 -0.77
N TRP A 2 -3.08 -1.90 -0.93
CA TRP A 2 -2.29 -1.45 -2.08
C TRP A 2 -2.82 -1.90 -3.43
N ASP A 3 -3.16 -3.18 -3.60
CA ASP A 3 -3.76 -3.67 -4.85
C ASP A 3 -5.06 -2.97 -5.22
N TYR A 4 -5.92 -2.69 -4.24
CA TYR A 4 -7.17 -1.99 -4.50
C TYR A 4 -6.92 -0.56 -4.98
N MET A 5 -6.00 0.16 -4.32
CA MET A 5 -5.60 1.49 -4.75
C MET A 5 -4.94 1.47 -6.13
N PHE A 6 -4.01 0.53 -6.36
CA PHE A 6 -3.39 0.33 -7.65
C PHE A 6 -4.43 0.08 -8.74
N SER A 7 -5.41 -0.78 -8.48
CA SER A 7 -6.52 -1.07 -9.40
C SER A 7 -7.35 0.17 -9.71
N VAL A 8 -7.66 0.99 -8.69
CA VAL A 8 -8.38 2.26 -8.90
C VAL A 8 -7.57 3.20 -9.77
N ILE A 9 -6.26 3.40 -9.51
CA ILE A 9 -5.41 4.20 -10.39
C ILE A 9 -5.43 3.64 -11.81
N LYS A 10 -5.19 2.34 -11.96
CA LYS A 10 -5.20 1.67 -13.25
C LYS A 10 -6.52 1.88 -14.00
N LYS A 11 -7.68 1.73 -13.36
CA LYS A 11 -8.99 1.82 -14.03
C LYS A 11 -9.44 3.25 -14.29
N PHE A 12 -9.13 4.19 -13.40
CA PHE A 12 -9.62 5.57 -13.46
C PHE A 12 -8.57 6.59 -13.91
N ARG A 13 -7.36 6.16 -14.29
CA ARG A 13 -6.27 7.03 -14.81
C ARG A 13 -6.65 8.02 -15.92
N HIS A 14 -7.72 7.77 -16.65
CA HIS A 14 -8.21 8.63 -17.74
C HIS A 14 -9.28 9.63 -17.29
N VAL A 15 -9.76 9.55 -16.06
CA VAL A 15 -10.76 10.47 -15.49
C VAL A 15 -10.05 11.75 -15.04
N PRO A 16 -10.31 12.91 -15.67
CA PRO A 16 -9.57 14.15 -15.41
C PRO A 16 -9.73 14.72 -14.00
N GLU A 17 -10.77 14.32 -13.28
CA GLU A 17 -11.06 14.77 -11.91
C GLU A 17 -10.43 13.87 -10.85
N PHE A 18 -9.84 12.74 -11.27
CA PHE A 18 -9.31 11.73 -10.37
C PHE A 18 -7.78 11.84 -10.23
N ILE A 19 -7.38 12.31 -9.06
CA ILE A 19 -6.01 12.26 -8.56
C ILE A 19 -6.01 11.91 -7.08
N TRP A 20 -5.06 11.09 -6.66
CA TRP A 20 -4.86 10.81 -5.24
C TRP A 20 -3.65 11.53 -4.64
N PRO A 21 -3.72 11.87 -3.35
CA PRO A 21 -2.58 12.36 -2.58
C PRO A 21 -1.57 11.23 -2.33
N ASP A 22 -0.56 11.45 -1.50
CA ASP A 22 0.35 10.39 -1.09
C ASP A 22 -0.40 9.13 -0.65
N ARG A 23 0.03 7.96 -1.12
CA ARG A 23 -0.65 6.68 -0.86
C ARG A 23 -0.83 6.39 0.63
N ALA A 24 0.06 6.91 1.47
CA ALA A 24 -0.01 6.78 2.92
C ALA A 24 -1.28 7.42 3.51
N GLN A 25 -1.75 8.52 2.90
CA GLN A 25 -2.92 9.29 3.33
C GLN A 25 -4.25 8.64 2.91
N VAL A 26 -4.24 7.74 1.92
CA VAL A 26 -5.42 6.98 1.49
C VAL A 26 -5.65 5.77 2.41
N THR A 27 -5.96 6.02 3.68
CA THR A 27 -6.11 5.02 4.75
C THR A 27 -7.36 4.16 4.60
N MET A 28 -7.51 3.09 5.40
CA MET A 28 -8.73 2.27 5.42
C MET A 28 -9.96 3.01 5.95
N THR A 29 -9.81 4.25 6.47
CA THR A 29 -10.89 5.04 7.06
C THR A 29 -11.38 6.16 6.15
N VAL A 30 -10.74 6.40 5.00
CA VAL A 30 -11.22 7.39 4.02
C VAL A 30 -12.53 6.90 3.39
N PRO A 31 -13.40 7.81 2.88
CA PRO A 31 -14.79 7.48 2.51
C PRO A 31 -14.93 6.22 1.64
N LEU A 32 -14.20 6.16 0.51
CA LEU A 32 -14.28 5.01 -0.40
C LEU A 32 -13.85 3.68 0.24
N MET A 33 -12.84 3.72 1.13
CA MET A 33 -12.27 2.52 1.74
C MET A 33 -13.19 2.02 2.85
N ARG A 34 -13.85 2.94 3.56
CA ARG A 34 -14.89 2.62 4.52
C ARG A 34 -16.09 1.97 3.84
N ALA A 35 -16.59 2.57 2.75
CA ALA A 35 -17.68 2.00 1.96
C ALA A 35 -17.32 0.60 1.43
N TYR A 36 -16.09 0.43 0.93
CA TYR A 36 -15.56 -0.85 0.49
C TYR A 36 -15.56 -1.92 1.60
N THR A 37 -15.01 -1.61 2.79
CA THR A 37 -14.91 -2.60 3.87
C THR A 37 -16.28 -2.98 4.44
N GLU A 38 -17.18 -2.01 4.61
CA GLU A 38 -18.53 -2.28 5.11
C GLU A 38 -19.35 -3.14 4.14
N LEU A 39 -19.26 -2.84 2.84
CA LEU A 39 -19.93 -3.64 1.81
C LEU A 39 -19.38 -5.07 1.76
N LEU A 40 -18.05 -5.23 1.90
CA LEU A 40 -17.40 -6.55 1.93
C LEU A 40 -17.95 -7.40 3.08
N VAL A 41 -17.96 -6.88 4.31
CA VAL A 41 -18.44 -7.60 5.49
C VAL A 41 -19.91 -7.99 5.32
N LYS A 42 -20.78 -7.02 4.99
CA LYS A 42 -22.22 -7.26 4.77
C LYS A 42 -22.44 -8.35 3.73
N THR A 43 -21.70 -8.30 2.61
CA THR A 43 -21.87 -9.23 1.50
C THR A 43 -21.42 -10.65 1.85
N CYS A 44 -20.26 -10.81 2.49
CA CYS A 44 -19.78 -12.11 2.94
C CYS A 44 -20.74 -12.76 3.93
N HIS A 45 -21.15 -12.03 4.96
CA HIS A 45 -22.00 -12.56 6.03
C HIS A 45 -23.40 -12.93 5.53
N LYS A 46 -23.96 -12.13 4.62
CA LYS A 46 -25.23 -12.47 3.93
C LYS A 46 -25.17 -13.81 3.19
N ARG A 47 -23.97 -14.29 2.85
CA ARG A 47 -23.74 -15.57 2.16
C ARG A 47 -23.14 -16.65 3.07
N GLY A 48 -23.02 -16.40 4.37
CA GLY A 48 -22.39 -17.33 5.32
C GLY A 48 -20.88 -17.54 5.10
N ALA A 49 -20.24 -16.64 4.34
CA ALA A 49 -18.81 -16.64 4.06
C ALA A 49 -18.06 -15.74 5.06
N HIS A 50 -16.75 -15.97 5.20
CA HIS A 50 -15.91 -15.13 6.05
C HIS A 50 -15.53 -13.83 5.36
N ALA A 51 -15.52 -12.72 6.10
CA ALA A 51 -14.92 -11.45 5.75
C ALA A 51 -13.55 -11.31 6.44
N ILE A 52 -12.47 -11.14 5.67
CA ILE A 52 -11.10 -11.03 6.21
C ILE A 52 -10.58 -9.60 6.06
N GLY A 53 -10.03 -9.06 7.15
CA GLY A 53 -9.45 -7.73 7.25
C GLY A 53 -8.13 -7.58 6.51
N GLY A 54 -7.52 -6.39 6.61
CA GLY A 54 -6.33 -6.03 5.87
C GLY A 54 -5.02 -6.52 6.51
N MET A 55 -3.92 -6.33 5.76
CA MET A 55 -2.57 -6.64 6.20
C MET A 55 -2.03 -5.62 7.21
N ALA A 56 -1.40 -6.10 8.29
CA ALA A 56 -0.43 -5.35 9.09
C ALA A 56 0.98 -5.82 8.74
N ALA A 57 1.73 -4.98 8.01
CA ALA A 57 3.01 -5.34 7.41
C ALA A 57 4.24 -5.02 8.28
N PHE A 58 4.05 -4.48 9.49
CA PHE A 58 5.16 -4.01 10.31
C PHE A 58 6.09 -5.15 10.75
N ILE A 59 7.40 -4.90 10.63
CA ILE A 59 8.49 -5.75 11.12
C ILE A 59 9.08 -5.09 12.36
N PRO A 60 8.90 -5.67 13.56
CA PRO A 60 9.45 -5.12 14.78
C PRO A 60 10.96 -4.91 14.72
N SER A 61 11.39 -3.70 15.07
CA SER A 61 12.79 -3.33 15.21
C SER A 61 13.39 -3.99 16.46
N ARG A 62 14.55 -4.63 16.32
CA ARG A 62 15.31 -5.15 17.48
C ARG A 62 16.12 -4.06 18.18
N ARG A 63 16.23 -2.87 17.58
CA ARG A 63 17.11 -1.77 18.04
C ARG A 63 16.35 -0.55 18.54
N ASP A 64 15.08 -0.42 18.17
CA ASP A 64 14.27 0.77 18.45
C ASP A 64 12.94 0.37 19.08
N ALA A 65 12.86 0.55 20.40
CA ALA A 65 11.67 0.22 21.18
C ALA A 65 10.53 1.22 20.95
N GLU A 66 10.82 2.47 20.60
CA GLU A 66 9.79 3.49 20.41
C GLU A 66 9.08 3.31 19.07
N VAL A 67 9.84 3.00 17.99
CA VAL A 67 9.25 2.61 16.71
C VAL A 67 8.32 1.40 16.87
N ASN A 68 8.72 0.41 17.67
CA ASN A 68 7.85 -0.72 17.98
C ASN A 68 6.59 -0.30 18.73
N ARG A 69 6.72 0.55 19.75
CA ARG A 69 5.58 1.00 20.56
C ARG A 69 4.53 1.70 19.68
N VAL A 70 4.97 2.67 18.88
CA VAL A 70 4.09 3.43 17.97
C VAL A 70 3.45 2.53 16.92
N ALA A 71 4.23 1.63 16.31
CA ALA A 71 3.71 0.73 15.29
C ALA A 71 2.74 -0.32 15.86
N MET A 72 3.03 -0.88 17.03
CA MET A 72 2.15 -1.84 17.70
C MET A 72 0.82 -1.20 18.12
N GLU A 73 0.87 0.03 18.65
CA GLU A 73 -0.34 0.80 18.96
C GLU A 73 -1.20 1.01 17.71
N LYS A 74 -0.56 1.39 16.58
CA LYS A 74 -1.24 1.54 15.30
C LYS A 74 -1.86 0.22 14.81
N VAL A 75 -1.11 -0.88 14.88
CA VAL A 75 -1.60 -2.22 14.51
C VAL A 75 -2.81 -2.60 15.35
N GLN A 76 -2.74 -2.43 16.68
CA GLN A 76 -3.85 -2.73 17.58
C GLN A 76 -5.10 -1.92 17.20
N GLN A 77 -4.99 -0.60 17.05
CA GLN A 77 -6.10 0.27 16.66
C GLN A 77 -6.72 -0.16 15.32
N ASP A 78 -5.88 -0.52 14.34
CA ASP A 78 -6.34 -0.98 13.04
C ASP A 78 -7.10 -2.31 13.13
N LYS A 79 -6.61 -3.26 13.93
CA LYS A 79 -7.28 -4.55 14.15
C LYS A 79 -8.56 -4.41 14.97
N GLU A 80 -8.58 -3.52 15.96
CA GLU A 80 -9.77 -3.26 16.79
C GLU A 80 -10.90 -2.71 15.93
N ARG A 81 -10.59 -1.77 15.03
CA ARG A 81 -11.56 -1.27 14.04
C ARG A 81 -12.11 -2.40 13.16
N GLU A 82 -11.24 -3.24 12.61
CA GLU A 82 -11.68 -4.37 11.77
C GLU A 82 -12.58 -5.33 12.54
N ALA A 83 -12.20 -5.70 13.75
CA ALA A 83 -13.00 -6.56 14.60
C ALA A 83 -14.36 -5.91 14.94
N GLN A 84 -14.38 -4.62 15.26
CA GLN A 84 -15.61 -3.85 15.51
C GLN A 84 -16.51 -3.78 14.27
N ASP A 85 -15.94 -3.66 13.07
CA ASP A 85 -16.69 -3.61 11.81
C ASP A 85 -17.36 -4.95 11.44
N GLY A 86 -16.93 -6.05 12.06
CA GLY A 86 -17.51 -7.37 11.84
C GLY A 86 -16.60 -8.33 11.07
N PHE A 87 -15.33 -8.01 10.83
CA PHE A 87 -14.43 -8.97 10.18
C PHE A 87 -14.23 -10.23 11.03
N ASP A 88 -14.06 -11.38 10.38
CA ASP A 88 -13.88 -12.69 11.02
C ASP A 88 -12.42 -13.03 11.32
N GLY A 89 -11.49 -12.22 10.81
CA GLY A 89 -10.06 -12.40 10.98
C GLY A 89 -9.30 -11.30 10.23
N SER A 90 -7.98 -11.35 10.29
CA SER A 90 -7.12 -10.34 9.67
C SER A 90 -5.74 -10.91 9.32
N TRP A 91 -4.94 -10.12 8.59
CA TRP A 91 -3.61 -10.52 8.11
C TRP A 91 -2.49 -9.80 8.84
N VAL A 92 -1.40 -10.53 9.09
CA VAL A 92 -0.13 -10.00 9.60
C VAL A 92 1.02 -10.57 8.79
N ALA A 93 2.07 -9.78 8.57
CA ALA A 93 3.24 -10.20 7.78
C ALA A 93 4.40 -10.75 8.65
N HIS A 94 4.32 -10.59 9.97
CA HIS A 94 5.37 -10.99 10.90
C HIS A 94 4.79 -11.76 12.11
N PRO A 95 5.42 -12.88 12.55
CA PRO A 95 4.94 -13.69 13.67
C PRO A 95 4.70 -12.90 14.97
N ASP A 96 5.56 -11.93 15.28
CA ASP A 96 5.44 -11.09 16.48
C ASP A 96 4.11 -10.28 16.54
N LEU A 97 3.40 -10.12 15.42
CA LEU A 97 2.09 -9.46 15.38
C LEU A 97 0.91 -10.42 15.61
N VAL A 98 1.14 -11.74 15.57
CA VAL A 98 0.10 -12.76 15.75
C VAL A 98 -0.58 -12.66 17.12
N PRO A 99 0.13 -12.47 18.25
CA PRO A 99 -0.51 -12.35 19.56
C PRO A 99 -1.46 -11.14 19.63
N VAL A 100 -1.03 -9.98 19.11
CA VAL A 100 -1.85 -8.74 19.09
C VAL A 100 -3.14 -8.97 18.30
N CYS A 101 -3.03 -9.53 17.09
CA CYS A 101 -4.19 -9.81 16.27
C CYS A 101 -5.12 -10.85 16.93
N THR A 102 -4.55 -11.92 17.50
CA THR A 102 -5.32 -12.96 18.20
C THR A 102 -6.09 -12.38 19.38
N GLU A 103 -5.45 -11.54 20.20
CA GLU A 103 -6.06 -10.92 21.38
C GLU A 103 -7.24 -10.03 20.99
N VAL A 104 -7.05 -9.16 19.99
CA VAL A 104 -8.09 -8.23 19.52
C VAL A 104 -9.32 -8.99 19.00
N PHE A 105 -9.14 -10.00 18.15
CA PHE A 105 -10.26 -10.74 17.59
C PHE A 105 -10.93 -11.65 18.62
N SER A 106 -10.15 -12.29 19.51
CA SER A 106 -10.70 -13.12 20.60
C SER A 106 -11.58 -12.31 21.56
N LYS A 107 -11.22 -11.04 21.83
CA LYS A 107 -12.04 -10.12 22.63
C LYS A 107 -13.31 -9.64 21.93
N ALA A 108 -13.29 -9.57 20.61
CA ALA A 108 -14.41 -9.08 19.81
C ALA A 108 -15.49 -10.15 19.55
N PHE A 109 -15.13 -11.43 19.55
CA PHE A 109 -16.07 -12.51 19.32
C PHE A 109 -17.01 -12.70 20.53
N GLU A 110 -18.30 -12.91 20.24
CA GLU A 110 -19.26 -13.28 21.27
C GLU A 110 -18.90 -14.63 21.90
N GLU A 111 -19.34 -14.84 23.14
CA GLU A 111 -19.08 -16.06 23.89
C GLU A 111 -19.47 -17.32 23.10
N GLY A 112 -18.54 -18.28 23.03
CA GLY A 112 -18.71 -19.54 22.30
C GLY A 112 -18.58 -19.44 20.78
N ARG A 113 -18.29 -18.25 20.22
CA ARG A 113 -18.08 -18.07 18.77
C ARG A 113 -16.60 -17.99 18.42
N VAL A 114 -16.29 -18.39 17.19
CA VAL A 114 -14.93 -18.35 16.60
C VAL A 114 -14.86 -17.45 15.36
N ASN A 115 -15.95 -16.73 15.05
CA ASN A 115 -16.11 -15.80 13.94
C ASN A 115 -17.33 -14.89 14.20
N GLN A 116 -17.55 -13.92 13.32
CA GLN A 116 -18.60 -12.91 13.38
C GLN A 116 -19.64 -13.01 12.25
N LYS A 117 -19.70 -14.12 11.51
CA LYS A 117 -20.61 -14.30 10.36
C LYS A 117 -22.10 -14.09 10.67
N HIS A 118 -22.50 -14.18 11.94
CA HIS A 118 -23.86 -13.87 12.38
C HIS A 118 -24.17 -12.36 12.43
N ARG A 119 -23.15 -11.49 12.41
CA ARG A 119 -23.29 -10.04 12.34
C ARG A 119 -23.63 -9.61 10.92
N MET A 120 -24.91 -9.67 10.55
CA MET A 120 -25.36 -9.48 9.16
C MET A 120 -25.16 -8.07 8.58
N ARG A 121 -24.81 -7.08 9.42
CA ARG A 121 -24.63 -5.66 9.03
C ARG A 121 -25.79 -5.11 8.19
N GLU A 122 -27.03 -5.31 8.64
CA GLU A 122 -28.23 -4.83 7.94
C GLU A 122 -28.32 -3.30 7.92
N ASP A 123 -27.68 -2.65 8.89
CA ASP A 123 -27.47 -1.20 9.02
C ASP A 123 -26.68 -0.59 7.84
N VAL A 124 -25.77 -1.35 7.23
CA VAL A 124 -24.87 -0.84 6.19
C VAL A 124 -25.64 -0.61 4.90
N GLN A 125 -25.60 0.61 4.36
CA GLN A 125 -26.14 0.95 3.05
C GLN A 125 -25.04 1.63 2.23
N VAL A 126 -24.47 0.90 1.27
CA VAL A 126 -23.39 1.39 0.40
C VAL A 126 -23.90 1.49 -1.03
N SER A 127 -23.76 2.68 -1.62
CA SER A 127 -24.06 2.91 -3.03
C SER A 127 -22.80 2.80 -3.90
N ALA A 128 -22.97 2.77 -5.23
CA ALA A 128 -21.85 2.74 -6.16
C ALA A 128 -21.03 4.04 -6.09
N GLU A 129 -21.70 5.18 -5.87
CA GLU A 129 -21.08 6.50 -5.77
C GLU A 129 -20.14 6.59 -4.56
N MET A 130 -20.51 5.98 -3.43
CA MET A 130 -19.66 5.93 -2.23
C MET A 130 -18.36 5.16 -2.48
N LEU A 131 -18.39 4.12 -3.32
CA LEU A 131 -17.18 3.37 -3.72
C LEU A 131 -16.27 4.15 -4.69
N LEU A 132 -16.80 5.22 -5.30
CA LEU A 132 -16.12 6.10 -6.24
C LEU A 132 -15.78 7.47 -5.64
N GLU A 133 -15.98 7.66 -4.33
CA GLU A 133 -15.63 8.90 -3.62
C GLU A 133 -14.12 9.01 -3.40
N PHE A 134 -13.41 9.33 -4.49
CA PHE A 134 -11.95 9.36 -4.51
C PHE A 134 -11.32 10.59 -3.83
N GLN A 135 -12.13 11.57 -3.43
CA GLN A 135 -11.65 12.75 -2.74
C GLN A 135 -11.18 12.38 -1.34
N ILE A 136 -9.95 12.79 -1.01
CA ILE A 136 -9.34 12.56 0.30
C ILE A 136 -9.18 13.94 0.97
N PRO A 137 -10.07 14.31 1.91
CA PRO A 137 -10.02 15.62 2.56
C PRO A 137 -8.66 15.89 3.20
N GLY A 138 -8.08 17.06 2.90
CA GLY A 138 -6.75 17.43 3.39
C GLY A 138 -5.59 16.63 2.79
N GLY A 139 -5.86 15.83 1.75
CA GLY A 139 -4.86 15.04 1.05
C GLY A 139 -3.87 15.92 0.29
N ASN A 140 -2.57 15.68 0.48
CA ASN A 140 -1.50 16.40 -0.23
C ASN A 140 -0.54 15.43 -0.93
N ILE A 141 0.13 15.93 -1.97
CA ILE A 141 1.25 15.23 -2.60
C ILE A 141 2.54 15.88 -2.08
N THR A 142 3.40 15.11 -1.41
CA THR A 142 4.60 15.65 -0.78
C THR A 142 5.86 15.15 -1.46
N GLU A 143 6.97 15.91 -1.34
CA GLU A 143 8.25 15.44 -1.87
C GLU A 143 8.71 14.18 -1.12
N SER A 144 8.40 14.09 0.17
CA SER A 144 8.67 12.89 0.97
C SER A 144 7.91 11.67 0.45
N GLY A 145 6.63 11.81 0.11
CA GLY A 145 5.81 10.76 -0.51
C GLY A 145 6.35 10.33 -1.87
N LEU A 146 6.76 11.29 -2.70
CA LEU A 146 7.41 11.03 -3.99
C LEU A 146 8.72 10.24 -3.83
N ARG A 147 9.63 10.71 -2.98
CA ARG A 147 10.90 10.04 -2.68
C ARG A 147 10.69 8.64 -2.13
N ASN A 148 9.73 8.47 -1.23
CA ASN A 148 9.39 7.17 -0.68
C ASN A 148 8.91 6.21 -1.77
N ASN A 149 8.03 6.65 -2.68
CA ASN A 149 7.57 5.82 -3.79
C ASN A 149 8.73 5.41 -4.73
N ILE A 150 9.65 6.33 -5.03
CA ILE A 150 10.86 6.02 -5.83
C ILE A 150 11.71 4.97 -5.10
N SER A 151 12.04 5.24 -3.83
CA SER A 151 12.92 4.39 -3.04
C SER A 151 12.36 2.98 -2.85
N VAL A 152 11.09 2.86 -2.45
CA VAL A 152 10.44 1.56 -2.23
C VAL A 152 10.25 0.81 -3.53
N GLY A 153 9.84 1.49 -4.60
CA GLY A 153 9.65 0.88 -5.92
C GLY A 153 10.93 0.25 -6.46
N ILE A 154 12.05 0.98 -6.43
CA ILE A 154 13.34 0.49 -6.92
C ILE A 154 13.88 -0.64 -6.03
N GLN A 155 13.87 -0.47 -4.70
CA GLN A 155 14.35 -1.51 -3.78
C GLN A 155 13.56 -2.82 -3.94
N TYR A 156 12.23 -2.74 -4.05
CA TYR A 156 11.40 -3.92 -4.24
C TYR A 156 11.72 -4.63 -5.57
N ILE A 157 11.78 -3.89 -6.68
CA ILE A 157 12.11 -4.47 -7.99
C ILE A 157 13.50 -5.12 -7.96
N ALA A 158 14.50 -4.48 -7.34
CA ALA A 158 15.86 -5.03 -7.24
C ALA A 158 15.88 -6.36 -6.47
N ALA A 159 15.16 -6.44 -5.35
CA ALA A 159 15.04 -7.68 -4.59
C ALA A 159 14.25 -8.77 -5.35
N TRP A 160 13.19 -8.38 -6.06
CA TRP A 160 12.38 -9.28 -6.88
C TRP A 160 13.20 -9.88 -8.02
N LEU A 161 14.00 -9.07 -8.73
CA LEU A 161 14.95 -9.52 -9.75
C LEU A 161 16.10 -10.38 -9.18
N GLY A 162 16.33 -10.31 -7.87
CA GLY A 162 17.21 -11.21 -7.11
C GLY A 162 16.50 -12.46 -6.60
N GLY A 163 15.25 -12.72 -7.01
CA GLY A 163 14.47 -13.90 -6.61
C GLY A 163 13.71 -13.77 -5.29
N THR A 164 13.64 -12.58 -4.70
CA THR A 164 12.97 -12.33 -3.40
C THR A 164 11.73 -11.44 -3.56
N GLY A 165 10.54 -12.02 -3.43
CA GLY A 165 9.28 -11.30 -3.59
C GLY A 165 8.66 -10.72 -2.30
N ALA A 166 9.22 -11.03 -1.13
CA ALA A 166 8.82 -10.50 0.18
C ALA A 166 10.02 -9.79 0.81
N VAL A 167 9.94 -8.45 0.92
CA VAL A 167 11.12 -7.61 1.11
C VAL A 167 10.95 -6.68 2.31
N ALA A 168 11.89 -6.70 3.24
CA ALA A 168 11.90 -5.78 4.37
C ALA A 168 12.41 -4.40 3.92
N ILE A 169 11.53 -3.40 3.84
CA ILE A 169 11.88 -2.02 3.47
C ILE A 169 11.27 -1.08 4.52
N PHE A 170 12.09 -0.24 5.15
CA PHE A 170 11.67 0.71 6.19
C PHE A 170 10.77 0.09 7.29
N ASN A 171 11.18 -1.08 7.81
CA ASN A 171 10.43 -1.85 8.82
C ASN A 171 9.04 -2.31 8.37
N LEU A 172 8.79 -2.40 7.06
CA LEU A 172 7.59 -3.00 6.48
C LEU A 172 7.98 -4.21 5.63
N MET A 173 7.19 -5.27 5.71
CA MET A 173 7.27 -6.41 4.80
C MET A 173 6.49 -6.08 3.54
N GLU A 174 7.20 -5.67 2.50
CA GLU A 174 6.64 -5.23 1.23
C GLU A 174 6.52 -6.38 0.23
N ASP A 175 5.46 -6.33 -0.57
CA ASP A 175 5.19 -7.21 -1.70
C ASP A 175 5.02 -6.40 -3.00
N ALA A 176 4.67 -7.09 -4.09
CA ALA A 176 4.57 -6.46 -5.41
C ALA A 176 3.52 -5.35 -5.45
N ALA A 177 2.45 -5.46 -4.67
CA ALA A 177 1.40 -4.46 -4.66
C ALA A 177 1.90 -3.11 -4.14
N THR A 178 2.91 -3.10 -3.25
CA THR A 178 3.57 -1.88 -2.80
C THR A 178 4.33 -1.21 -3.95
N ALA A 179 5.14 -1.95 -4.71
CA ALA A 179 5.84 -1.40 -5.86
C ALA A 179 4.86 -0.93 -6.96
N GLU A 180 3.77 -1.67 -7.18
CA GLU A 180 2.71 -1.29 -8.12
C GLU A 180 2.07 0.04 -7.76
N ILE A 181 1.60 0.22 -6.52
CA ILE A 181 1.01 1.50 -6.11
C ILE A 181 2.03 2.64 -6.17
N SER A 182 3.30 2.39 -5.82
CA SER A 182 4.36 3.40 -5.88
C SER A 182 4.62 3.90 -7.30
N ARG A 183 4.83 3.00 -8.29
CA ARG A 183 5.02 3.44 -9.68
C ARG A 183 3.75 4.08 -10.26
N SER A 184 2.58 3.57 -9.90
CA SER A 184 1.29 4.00 -10.46
C SER A 184 0.92 5.40 -10.00
N GLN A 185 1.22 5.71 -8.74
CA GLN A 185 1.01 7.03 -8.17
C GLN A 185 1.93 8.07 -8.82
N ILE A 186 3.21 7.76 -9.02
CA ILE A 186 4.14 8.66 -9.72
C ILE A 186 3.72 8.85 -11.18
N TRP A 187 3.35 7.76 -11.87
CA TRP A 187 2.84 7.82 -13.23
C TRP A 187 1.62 8.75 -13.35
N GLN A 188 0.67 8.65 -12.41
CA GLN A 188 -0.51 9.50 -12.36
C GLN A 188 -0.13 10.96 -12.13
N TRP A 189 0.74 11.21 -11.15
CA TRP A 189 1.18 12.57 -10.81
C TRP A 189 1.92 13.26 -11.95
N CYS A 190 2.76 12.55 -12.70
CA CYS A 190 3.46 13.14 -13.85
C CYS A 190 2.47 13.63 -14.92
N ARG A 191 1.38 12.90 -15.13
CA ARG A 191 0.41 13.15 -16.22
C ARG A 191 -0.75 14.04 -15.84
N HIS A 192 -1.16 14.03 -14.58
CA HIS A 192 -2.33 14.77 -14.14
C HIS A 192 -2.02 16.27 -13.96
N PRO A 193 -2.85 17.22 -14.45
CA PRO A 193 -2.59 18.66 -14.29
C PRO A 193 -2.38 19.13 -12.84
N GLN A 194 -3.04 18.46 -11.90
CA GLN A 194 -2.94 18.72 -10.46
C GLN A 194 -1.87 17.87 -9.75
N GLY A 195 -1.09 17.06 -10.46
CA GLY A 195 0.04 16.32 -9.90
C GLY A 195 1.19 17.24 -9.56
N LYS A 196 1.01 18.03 -8.50
CA LYS A 196 1.92 19.04 -7.99
C LYS A 196 2.22 18.72 -6.53
N LEU A 197 3.45 18.94 -6.13
CA LEU A 197 3.85 18.92 -4.73
C LEU A 197 3.08 20.01 -3.95
N GLU A 198 3.02 19.87 -2.63
CA GLU A 198 2.39 20.84 -1.72
C GLU A 198 2.97 22.27 -1.84
N ASP A 199 4.22 22.40 -2.29
CA ASP A 199 4.86 23.69 -2.59
C ASP A 199 4.55 24.24 -4.00
N GLY A 200 3.70 23.56 -4.75
CA GLY A 200 3.22 23.96 -6.06
C GLY A 200 4.07 23.50 -7.25
N ARG A 201 5.26 22.90 -7.02
CA ARG A 201 6.08 22.37 -8.12
C ARG A 201 5.36 21.22 -8.82
N LYS A 202 5.29 21.29 -10.15
CA LYS A 202 4.72 20.22 -10.98
C LYS A 202 5.65 18.99 -10.93
N ILE A 203 5.08 17.82 -10.67
CA ILE A 203 5.81 16.56 -10.77
C ILE A 203 5.94 16.22 -12.25
N THR A 204 7.18 16.05 -12.70
CA THR A 204 7.54 15.69 -14.08
C THR A 204 8.48 14.48 -14.07
N ILE A 205 8.68 13.85 -15.22
CA ILE A 205 9.63 12.75 -15.36
C ILE A 205 11.06 13.20 -15.03
N GLU A 206 11.44 14.42 -15.42
CA GLU A 206 12.75 15.00 -15.13
C GLU A 206 12.97 15.17 -13.64
N MET A 207 11.95 15.59 -12.88
CA MET A 207 12.02 15.68 -11.42
C MET A 207 12.20 14.30 -10.78
N VAL A 208 11.46 13.29 -11.25
CA VAL A 208 11.61 11.90 -10.78
C VAL A 208 13.04 11.41 -11.02
N GLN A 209 13.54 11.59 -12.25
CA GLN A 209 14.90 11.19 -12.62
C GLN A 209 15.99 11.94 -11.84
N SER A 210 15.79 13.22 -11.51
CA SER A 210 16.76 13.97 -10.69
C SER A 210 16.81 13.50 -9.24
N ILE A 211 15.70 12.98 -8.70
CA ILE A 211 15.61 12.46 -7.33
C ILE A 211 16.23 11.07 -7.20
N ILE A 212 16.16 10.23 -8.25
CA ILE A 212 16.63 8.84 -8.22
C ILE A 212 18.08 8.70 -7.71
N PRO A 213 19.08 9.45 -8.20
CA PRO A 213 20.46 9.34 -7.71
C PRO A 213 20.60 9.62 -6.21
N GLU A 214 19.81 10.57 -5.67
CA GLU A 214 19.82 10.89 -4.25
C GLU A 214 19.26 9.74 -3.40
N GLU A 215 18.17 9.11 -3.85
CA GLU A 215 17.60 7.97 -3.16
C GLU A 215 18.48 6.72 -3.30
N LEU A 216 19.11 6.49 -4.46
CA LEU A 216 20.07 5.40 -4.65
C LEU A 216 21.30 5.54 -3.74
N ALA A 217 21.77 6.76 -3.49
CA ALA A 217 22.87 6.99 -2.54
C ALA A 217 22.49 6.57 -1.11
N LYS A 218 21.28 6.93 -0.65
CA LYS A 218 20.75 6.51 0.67
C LYS A 218 20.55 5.00 0.75
N ILE A 219 20.05 4.38 -0.32
CA ILE A 219 19.88 2.93 -0.41
C ILE A 219 21.24 2.24 -0.32
N ARG A 220 22.25 2.73 -1.04
CA ARG A 220 23.62 2.19 -0.98
C ARG A 220 24.20 2.27 0.43
N GLU A 221 24.04 3.39 1.12
CA GLU A 221 24.47 3.54 2.51
C GLU A 221 23.78 2.52 3.42
N THR A 222 22.46 2.34 3.26
CA THR A 222 21.65 1.42 4.06
C THR A 222 22.04 -0.04 3.85
N TYR A 223 22.30 -0.45 2.60
CA TYR A 223 22.63 -1.84 2.26
C TYR A 223 24.11 -2.15 2.51
N GLY A 224 24.99 -1.14 2.44
CA GLY A 224 26.44 -1.32 2.59
C GLY A 224 26.98 -2.39 1.65
N GLY A 225 27.66 -3.40 2.20
CA GLY A 225 28.22 -4.52 1.42
C GLY A 225 27.18 -5.44 0.75
N ALA A 226 25.89 -5.36 1.13
CA ALA A 226 24.82 -6.10 0.49
C ALA A 226 24.22 -5.37 -0.74
N TYR A 227 24.72 -4.18 -1.07
CA TYR A 227 24.24 -3.44 -2.24
C TYR A 227 24.68 -4.14 -3.53
N ASN A 228 23.72 -4.48 -4.39
CA ASN A 228 23.98 -5.08 -5.69
C ASN A 228 23.82 -4.03 -6.80
N ASP A 229 24.94 -3.53 -7.33
CA ASP A 229 24.97 -2.50 -8.37
C ASP A 229 24.21 -2.91 -9.65
N GLU A 230 24.34 -4.17 -10.07
CA GLU A 230 23.70 -4.66 -11.30
C GLU A 230 22.18 -4.71 -11.14
N LYS A 231 21.69 -5.35 -10.07
CA LYS A 231 20.25 -5.47 -9.80
C LYS A 231 19.61 -4.12 -9.52
N MET A 232 20.31 -3.21 -8.84
CA MET A 232 19.83 -1.85 -8.62
C MET A 232 19.74 -1.05 -9.92
N LYS A 233 20.71 -1.22 -10.83
CA LYS A 233 20.64 -0.60 -12.17
C LYS A 233 19.46 -1.16 -12.98
N GLN A 234 19.32 -2.48 -13.07
CA GLN A 234 18.20 -3.14 -13.77
C GLN A 234 16.85 -2.66 -13.22
N ALA A 235 16.71 -2.63 -11.90
CA ALA A 235 15.50 -2.17 -11.23
C ALA A 235 15.20 -0.69 -11.50
N THR A 236 16.22 0.16 -11.49
CA THR A 236 16.08 1.59 -11.79
C THR A 236 15.64 1.80 -13.23
N ASP A 237 16.26 1.12 -14.19
CA ASP A 237 15.94 1.22 -15.61
C ASP A 237 14.48 0.77 -15.87
N LEU A 238 14.06 -0.35 -15.28
CA LEU A 238 12.69 -0.84 -15.37
C LEU A 238 11.69 0.14 -14.73
N PHE A 239 11.99 0.63 -13.53
CA PHE A 239 11.13 1.58 -12.81
C PHE A 239 10.93 2.88 -13.61
N ILE A 240 12.01 3.45 -14.16
CA ILE A 240 11.94 4.67 -14.99
C ILE A 240 11.09 4.41 -16.23
N SER A 241 11.30 3.31 -16.94
CA SER A 241 10.52 2.94 -18.13
C SER A 241 9.02 2.91 -17.81
N MET A 242 8.63 2.20 -16.75
CA MET A 242 7.22 2.04 -16.37
C MET A 242 6.55 3.34 -15.89
N VAL A 243 7.30 4.27 -15.32
CA VAL A 243 6.79 5.58 -14.90
C VAL A 243 6.73 6.57 -16.06
N SER A 244 7.68 6.49 -16.99
CA SER A 244 7.87 7.46 -18.08
C SER A 244 7.00 7.17 -19.29
N GLU A 245 6.66 5.91 -19.57
CA GLU A 245 5.86 5.54 -20.74
C GLU A 245 4.40 6.01 -20.66
N ASP A 246 3.87 6.47 -21.80
CA ASP A 246 2.49 6.96 -21.90
C ASP A 246 1.44 5.86 -21.74
N ALA A 247 1.76 4.65 -22.19
CA ALA A 247 0.93 3.50 -21.93
C ALA A 247 1.10 3.07 -20.47
N PHE A 248 -0.02 2.98 -19.75
CA PHE A 248 0.00 2.39 -18.41
C PHE A 248 0.05 0.87 -18.52
N GLU A 249 1.21 0.30 -18.21
CA GLU A 249 1.37 -1.16 -18.19
C GLU A 249 0.58 -1.79 -17.03
N GLU A 250 -0.10 -2.91 -17.31
CA GLU A 250 -1.07 -3.47 -16.38
C GLU A 250 -0.47 -4.01 -15.09
N PHE A 251 0.74 -4.55 -15.15
CA PHE A 251 1.49 -5.13 -14.03
C PHE A 251 3.00 -5.06 -14.28
N LEU A 252 3.77 -4.63 -13.29
CA LEU A 252 5.24 -4.60 -13.33
C LEU A 252 5.85 -5.98 -13.49
N THR A 253 5.17 -6.99 -12.96
CA THR A 253 5.66 -8.36 -12.96
C THR A 253 5.78 -8.93 -14.37
N ILE A 254 5.04 -8.41 -15.35
CA ILE A 254 5.12 -8.89 -16.74
C ILE A 254 6.53 -8.64 -17.29
N ARG A 255 7.01 -7.39 -17.26
CA ARG A 255 8.38 -7.05 -17.73
C ARG A 255 9.47 -7.52 -16.79
N ALA A 256 9.21 -7.52 -15.48
CA ALA A 256 10.19 -8.00 -14.52
C ALA A 256 10.46 -9.49 -14.75
N TYR A 257 9.43 -10.29 -15.06
CA TYR A 257 9.56 -11.73 -15.29
C TYR A 257 10.46 -12.09 -16.45
N ASP A 258 10.46 -11.30 -17.52
CA ASP A 258 11.39 -11.46 -18.65
C ASP A 258 12.85 -11.18 -18.29
N GLN A 259 13.12 -10.64 -17.10
CA GLN A 259 14.45 -10.34 -16.57
C GLN A 259 14.87 -11.27 -15.41
N LEU A 260 14.07 -12.29 -15.10
CA LEU A 260 14.48 -13.37 -14.20
C LEU A 260 15.32 -14.40 -14.95
N ASP A 261 16.35 -14.90 -14.27
CA ASP A 261 17.17 -16.02 -14.74
C ASP A 261 16.45 -17.38 -14.55
#